data_AF-A0A3N2CX94-F1
#
_entry.id   AF-A0A3N2CX94-F1
#
_cell.length_a   1.000
_cell.length_b   1.000
_cell.length_c   1.000
_cell.angle_alpha   90.00
_cell.angle_beta   90.00
_cell.angle_gamma   90.00
#
_symmetry.space_group_name_H-M   'P 1'
#
loop_
_entity.id
_entity.type
_entity.pdbx_description
1 polymer ?
#
loop_
_entity_poly.entity_id
_entity_poly.type
_entity_poly.pdbx_seq_one_letter_code
_entity_poly.pdbx_strand_id
1 'polypeptide(L)'
;MRSRSVTNVSWDLLDAPVIHGRGEDPFLEAAAGRTWTHARLLEEVAALGGLLHHLGVGPGVPVVVDLAEDHAVEAVVAALATARVGGVVRTDEDPAAPVAVVSGGTDAAPDGRTRLVRTREGEVAVEPDLDWSVMLRAGRTDPAACQVLEPGAAYSPTRSVVEQAEALAAEPAPYAPEALRRLLQV
;
A
#
# COMPACT_ATOMS: atom_id res chain seq x y z
N MET A 1 -27.67 -16.67 3.83
CA MET A 1 -26.50 -15.90 3.39
C MET A 1 -25.55 -15.80 4.56
N ARG A 2 -24.36 -16.40 4.50
CA ARG A 2 -23.33 -16.13 5.52
C ARG A 2 -22.78 -14.74 5.22
N SER A 3 -23.03 -13.77 6.10
CA SER A 3 -22.38 -12.47 6.01
C SER A 3 -20.87 -12.73 5.99
N ARG A 4 -20.16 -12.21 4.99
CA ARG A 4 -18.70 -12.28 4.96
C ARG A 4 -18.21 -11.37 6.10
N SER A 5 -18.09 -11.93 7.29
CA SER A 5 -17.68 -11.21 8.50
C SER A 5 -16.16 -11.07 8.44
N VAL A 6 -15.71 -9.82 8.43
CA VAL A 6 -14.32 -9.37 8.30
C VAL A 6 -13.85 -9.29 6.84
N THR A 7 -13.45 -8.07 6.43
CA THR A 7 -12.93 -7.79 5.08
C THR A 7 -11.67 -6.94 5.20
N ASN A 8 -10.65 -7.24 4.40
CA ASN A 8 -9.50 -6.36 4.17
C ASN A 8 -9.13 -6.46 2.70
N VAL A 9 -8.98 -5.32 2.01
CA VAL A 9 -8.69 -5.32 0.57
C VAL A 9 -7.34 -5.97 0.24
N SER A 10 -6.33 -5.83 1.10
CA SER A 10 -5.05 -6.55 0.94
C SER A 10 -5.24 -8.05 1.07
N TRP A 11 -6.09 -8.50 1.99
CA TRP A 11 -6.38 -9.94 2.17
C TRP A 11 -7.04 -10.52 0.93
N ASP A 12 -8.10 -9.88 0.43
CA ASP A 12 -8.86 -10.39 -0.72
C ASP A 12 -8.01 -10.41 -1.99
N LEU A 13 -7.14 -9.41 -2.19
CA LEU A 13 -6.28 -9.33 -3.35
C LEU A 13 -5.03 -10.22 -3.27
N LEU A 14 -4.43 -10.41 -2.09
CA LEU A 14 -3.08 -10.99 -1.97
C LEU A 14 -3.07 -12.28 -1.16
N ASP A 15 -3.47 -12.21 0.12
CA ASP A 15 -3.37 -13.34 1.04
C ASP A 15 -4.29 -14.49 0.64
N ALA A 16 -5.56 -14.20 0.29
CA ALA A 16 -6.54 -15.22 -0.07
C ALA A 16 -6.11 -16.03 -1.31
N PRO A 17 -5.74 -15.43 -2.46
CA PRO A 17 -5.20 -16.17 -3.60
C PRO A 17 -3.99 -17.05 -3.24
N VAL A 18 -3.03 -16.53 -2.46
CA VAL A 18 -1.84 -17.30 -2.03
C VAL A 18 -2.25 -18.54 -1.22
N ILE A 19 -3.14 -18.38 -0.24
CA ILE A 19 -3.64 -19.49 0.58
C ILE A 19 -4.37 -20.55 -0.25
N HIS A 20 -5.03 -20.13 -1.35
CA HIS A 20 -5.74 -21.02 -2.26
C HIS A 20 -4.81 -21.62 -3.34
N GLY A 21 -3.49 -21.51 -3.19
CA GLY A 21 -2.50 -22.10 -4.09
C GLY A 21 -2.26 -21.31 -5.38
N ARG A 22 -2.77 -20.07 -5.47
CA ARG A 22 -2.62 -19.16 -6.62
C ARG A 22 -1.54 -18.10 -6.41
N GLY A 23 -0.56 -18.40 -5.55
CA GLY A 23 0.51 -17.45 -5.21
C GLY A 23 1.37 -17.04 -6.40
N GLU A 24 1.55 -17.96 -7.36
CA GLU A 24 2.34 -17.74 -8.58
C GLU A 24 1.53 -17.19 -9.75
N ASP A 25 0.21 -16.99 -9.58
CA ASP A 25 -0.62 -16.43 -10.64
C ASP A 25 -0.24 -14.95 -10.90
N PRO A 26 -0.18 -14.52 -12.17
CA PRO A 26 -0.01 -13.12 -12.58
C PRO A 26 -0.94 -12.14 -11.84
N PHE A 27 -0.37 -11.10 -11.21
CA PHE A 27 -1.14 -10.06 -10.54
C PHE A 27 -0.94 -8.65 -11.10
N LEU A 28 0.32 -8.19 -11.25
CA LEU A 28 0.64 -6.83 -11.70
C LEU A 28 1.62 -6.87 -12.87
N GLU A 29 1.31 -6.15 -13.94
CA GLU A 29 2.20 -5.97 -15.09
C GLU A 29 3.33 -5.00 -14.71
N ALA A 30 4.51 -5.53 -14.43
CA ALA A 30 5.69 -4.76 -14.03
C ALA A 30 6.51 -4.30 -15.24
N ALA A 31 7.42 -3.35 -15.00
CA ALA A 31 8.29 -2.81 -16.03
C ALA A 31 9.11 -3.88 -16.77
N ALA A 32 9.38 -3.60 -18.05
CA ALA A 32 10.14 -4.44 -18.97
C ALA A 32 9.50 -5.83 -19.25
N GLY A 33 8.17 -5.88 -19.31
CA GLY A 33 7.43 -7.11 -19.66
C GLY A 33 7.48 -8.19 -18.59
N ARG A 34 7.85 -7.82 -17.36
CA ARG A 34 7.80 -8.72 -16.20
C ARG A 34 6.42 -8.68 -15.57
N THR A 35 6.07 -9.72 -14.84
CA THR A 35 4.81 -9.76 -14.09
C THR A 35 5.11 -10.09 -12.65
N TRP A 36 4.53 -9.34 -11.72
CA TRP A 36 4.54 -9.69 -10.31
C TRP A 36 3.36 -10.60 -10.01
N THR A 37 3.63 -11.65 -9.23
CA THR A 37 2.63 -12.60 -8.77
C THR A 37 1.97 -12.12 -7.48
N HIS A 38 0.86 -12.75 -7.08
CA HIS A 38 0.24 -12.48 -5.78
C HIS A 38 1.24 -12.62 -4.63
N ALA A 39 2.04 -13.69 -4.62
CA ALA A 39 3.04 -13.94 -3.57
C ALA A 39 4.14 -12.86 -3.56
N ARG A 40 4.61 -12.44 -4.74
CA ARG A 40 5.64 -11.40 -4.83
C ARG A 40 5.15 -10.06 -4.32
N LEU A 41 3.94 -9.66 -4.68
CA LEU A 41 3.37 -8.40 -4.21
C LEU A 41 3.03 -8.47 -2.71
N LEU A 42 2.53 -9.61 -2.22
CA LEU A 42 2.28 -9.85 -0.79
C LEU A 42 3.53 -9.63 0.06
N GLU A 43 4.70 -10.09 -0.41
CA GLU A 43 5.97 -9.90 0.31
C GLU A 43 6.29 -8.41 0.50
N GLU A 44 6.24 -7.61 -0.58
CA GLU A 44 6.53 -6.18 -0.52
C GLU A 44 5.49 -5.42 0.33
N VAL A 45 4.21 -5.76 0.15
CA VAL A 45 3.09 -5.14 0.90
C VAL A 45 3.16 -5.49 2.39
N ALA A 46 3.50 -6.72 2.75
CA ALA A 46 3.65 -7.12 4.15
C ALA A 46 4.89 -6.49 4.79
N ALA A 47 6.01 -6.40 4.07
CA ALA A 47 7.21 -5.72 4.56
C ALA A 47 6.96 -4.23 4.79
N LEU A 48 6.36 -3.52 3.83
CA LEU A 48 6.00 -2.13 4.02
C LEU A 48 4.94 -1.95 5.12
N GLY A 49 3.97 -2.85 5.21
CA GLY A 49 2.98 -2.84 6.29
C GLY A 49 3.66 -2.94 7.67
N GLY A 50 4.68 -3.79 7.81
CA GLY A 50 5.45 -3.91 9.06
C GLY A 50 6.14 -2.60 9.45
N LEU A 51 6.77 -1.93 8.47
CA LEU A 51 7.33 -0.60 8.65
C LEU A 51 6.26 0.43 9.07
N LEU A 52 5.15 0.52 8.32
CA LEU A 52 4.09 1.48 8.62
C LEU A 52 3.53 1.26 10.02
N HIS A 53 3.34 -0.01 10.42
CA HIS A 53 2.91 -0.34 11.77
C HIS A 53 3.90 0.13 12.84
N HIS A 54 5.20 -0.09 12.61
CA HIS A 54 6.25 0.40 13.49
C HIS A 54 6.28 1.93 13.61
N LEU A 55 5.94 2.64 12.52
CA LEU A 55 5.82 4.10 12.49
C LEU A 55 4.47 4.62 13.07
N GLY A 56 3.67 3.74 13.67
CA GLY A 56 2.44 4.10 14.37
C GLY A 56 1.17 4.07 13.51
N VAL A 57 1.24 3.52 12.30
CA VAL A 57 0.06 3.33 11.45
C VAL A 57 -0.73 2.09 11.92
N GLY A 58 -2.04 2.24 12.05
CA GLY A 58 -2.96 1.18 12.42
C GLY A 58 -4.39 1.54 12.01
N PRO A 59 -5.42 0.85 12.55
CA PRO A 59 -6.82 1.10 12.24
C PRO A 59 -7.20 2.59 12.32
N GLY A 60 -7.62 3.16 11.18
CA GLY A 60 -8.11 4.55 11.09
C GLY A 60 -7.01 5.63 11.01
N VAL A 61 -5.73 5.26 11.11
CA VAL A 61 -4.62 6.23 11.03
C VAL A 61 -4.34 6.58 9.56
N PRO A 62 -4.31 7.86 9.18
CA PRO A 62 -4.10 8.24 7.78
C PRO A 62 -2.63 8.07 7.35
N VAL A 63 -2.44 7.70 6.10
CA VAL A 63 -1.14 7.71 5.41
C VAL A 63 -1.30 8.48 4.11
N VAL A 64 -0.47 9.49 3.92
CA VAL A 64 -0.42 10.25 2.66
C VAL A 64 0.43 9.48 1.66
N VAL A 65 -0.10 9.22 0.47
CA VAL A 65 0.59 8.59 -0.66
C VAL A 65 0.61 9.59 -1.79
N ASP A 66 1.75 10.24 -1.99
CA ASP A 66 2.00 11.25 -3.03
C ASP A 66 3.24 10.84 -3.86
N LEU A 67 3.06 9.77 -4.62
CA LEU A 67 4.08 9.23 -5.52
C LEU A 67 3.82 9.69 -6.95
N ALA A 68 4.87 10.10 -7.65
CA ALA A 68 4.79 10.45 -9.07
C ALA A 68 4.33 9.26 -9.93
N GLU A 69 3.86 9.55 -11.15
CA GLU A 69 3.35 8.53 -12.10
C GLU A 69 4.40 7.45 -12.44
N ASP A 70 5.69 7.83 -12.49
CA ASP A 70 6.79 6.90 -12.73
C ASP A 70 7.08 5.94 -11.54
N HIS A 71 6.37 6.12 -10.41
CA HIS A 71 6.39 5.24 -9.23
C HIS A 71 5.02 4.53 -9.02
N ALA A 72 4.30 4.22 -10.09
CA ALA A 72 2.96 3.60 -10.00
C ALA A 72 2.92 2.28 -9.22
N VAL A 73 3.95 1.43 -9.35
CA VAL A 73 4.03 0.16 -8.61
C VAL A 73 4.21 0.42 -7.11
N GLU A 74 5.08 1.34 -6.74
CA GLU A 74 5.30 1.74 -5.35
C GLU A 74 4.03 2.37 -4.74
N ALA A 75 3.24 3.11 -5.52
CA ALA A 75 1.96 3.66 -5.06
C ALA A 75 0.96 2.55 -4.74
N VAL A 76 0.86 1.52 -5.59
CA VAL A 76 0.06 0.31 -5.31
C VAL A 76 0.53 -0.37 -4.02
N VAL A 77 1.84 -0.57 -3.87
CA VAL A 77 2.42 -1.19 -2.66
C VAL A 77 2.10 -0.37 -1.41
N ALA A 78 2.23 0.96 -1.47
CA ALA A 78 1.95 1.87 -0.35
C ALA A 78 0.47 1.86 0.05
N ALA A 79 -0.45 1.92 -0.91
CA ALA A 79 -1.88 1.86 -0.63
C ALA A 79 -2.29 0.52 -0.02
N LEU A 80 -1.82 -0.59 -0.58
CA LEU A 80 -2.15 -1.93 -0.06
C LEU A 80 -1.50 -2.19 1.31
N ALA A 81 -0.28 -1.71 1.55
CA ALA A 81 0.38 -1.80 2.85
C ALA A 81 -0.35 -0.98 3.92
N THR A 82 -0.81 0.22 3.57
CA THR A 82 -1.65 1.06 4.44
C THR A 82 -2.94 0.32 4.80
N ALA A 83 -3.65 -0.19 3.80
CA ALA A 83 -4.89 -0.94 4.02
C ALA A 83 -4.66 -2.25 4.80
N ARG A 84 -3.53 -2.93 4.59
CA ARG A 84 -3.15 -4.15 5.31
C ARG A 84 -3.12 -3.94 6.81
N VAL A 85 -2.61 -2.80 7.28
CA VAL A 85 -2.55 -2.47 8.72
C VAL A 85 -3.80 -1.75 9.23
N GLY A 86 -4.81 -1.55 8.36
CA GLY A 86 -6.05 -0.84 8.68
C GLY A 86 -5.94 0.68 8.62
N GLY A 87 -4.83 1.21 8.10
CA GLY A 87 -4.67 2.65 7.86
C GLY A 87 -5.63 3.17 6.79
N VAL A 88 -5.76 4.48 6.74
CA VAL A 88 -6.62 5.20 5.79
C VAL A 88 -5.74 5.83 4.71
N VAL A 89 -5.94 5.42 3.46
CA VAL A 89 -5.19 5.92 2.31
C VAL A 89 -5.65 7.33 1.95
N ARG A 90 -4.71 8.27 1.80
CA ARG A 90 -4.95 9.65 1.37
C ARG A 90 -3.97 10.07 0.29
N THR A 91 -4.41 10.97 -0.59
CA THR A 91 -3.56 11.65 -1.59
C THR A 91 -3.43 13.15 -1.33
N ASP A 92 -4.25 13.67 -0.41
CA ASP A 92 -4.20 15.03 0.08
C ASP A 92 -3.43 15.10 1.41
N GLU A 93 -2.87 16.29 1.70
CA GLU A 93 -2.20 16.57 2.96
C GLU A 93 -3.14 16.37 4.16
N ASP A 94 -2.67 15.63 5.16
CA ASP A 94 -3.37 15.39 6.41
C ASP A 94 -2.40 15.58 7.59
N PRO A 95 -2.55 16.65 8.39
CA PRO A 95 -1.69 16.90 9.55
C PRO A 95 -1.71 15.80 10.60
N ALA A 96 -2.71 14.92 10.60
CA ALA A 96 -2.79 13.77 11.50
C ALA A 96 -2.03 12.54 10.98
N ALA A 97 -1.55 12.56 9.73
CA ALA A 97 -0.79 11.46 9.17
C ALA A 97 0.63 11.43 9.75
N PRO A 98 1.04 10.36 10.45
CA PRO A 98 2.40 10.23 10.96
C PRO A 98 3.40 9.89 9.84
N VAL A 99 2.93 9.40 8.69
CA VAL A 99 3.75 8.97 7.56
C VAL A 99 3.22 9.56 6.25
N ALA A 100 4.15 10.04 5.43
CA ALA A 100 3.91 10.33 4.01
C ALA A 100 4.87 9.51 3.14
N VAL A 101 4.33 8.83 2.13
CA VAL A 101 5.08 8.12 1.10
C VAL A 101 5.14 8.99 -0.14
N VAL A 102 6.33 9.43 -0.52
CA VAL A 102 6.50 10.47 -1.54
C VAL A 102 7.62 10.17 -2.54
N SER A 103 7.58 10.81 -3.71
CA SER A 103 8.71 10.78 -4.65
C SER A 103 9.86 11.69 -4.20
N GLY A 104 11.08 11.36 -4.62
CA GLY A 104 12.25 12.23 -4.48
C GLY A 104 12.04 13.58 -5.17
N GLY A 105 12.61 14.63 -4.58
CA GLY A 105 12.51 16.00 -5.09
C GLY A 105 11.25 16.77 -4.66
N THR A 106 10.33 16.16 -3.91
CA THR A 106 9.24 16.87 -3.24
C THR A 106 9.81 17.64 -2.04
N ASP A 107 9.56 18.95 -1.96
CA ASP A 107 10.01 19.80 -0.85
C ASP A 107 9.45 19.28 0.49
N ALA A 108 10.31 19.20 1.50
CA ALA A 108 9.90 18.74 2.83
C ALA A 108 9.01 19.79 3.51
N ALA A 109 7.78 19.41 3.89
CA ALA A 109 7.03 20.18 4.86
C ALA A 109 7.63 19.95 6.27
N PRO A 110 7.94 21.00 7.05
CA PRO A 110 8.57 20.87 8.36
C PRO A 110 7.54 20.58 9.47
N ASP A 111 6.72 19.54 9.30
CA ASP A 111 5.61 19.23 10.22
C ASP A 111 5.91 18.08 11.21
N GLY A 112 7.13 17.52 11.19
CA GLY A 112 7.52 16.41 12.07
C GLY A 112 7.02 15.03 11.63
N ARG A 113 6.41 14.94 10.43
CA ARG A 113 5.99 13.68 9.80
C ARG A 113 7.19 12.87 9.34
N THR A 114 7.10 11.54 9.44
CA THR A 114 8.08 10.65 8.83
C THR A 114 7.83 10.55 7.33
N ARG A 115 8.84 10.86 6.51
CA ARG A 115 8.75 10.74 5.06
C ARG A 115 9.46 9.50 4.58
N LEU A 116 8.73 8.65 3.87
CA LEU A 116 9.27 7.51 3.14
C LEU A 116 9.42 7.91 1.67
N VAL A 117 10.66 8.07 1.22
CA VAL A 117 10.96 8.64 -0.09
C VAL A 117 11.37 7.55 -1.07
N ARG A 118 10.68 7.50 -2.20
CA ARG A 118 11.10 6.75 -3.38
C ARG A 118 11.87 7.67 -4.32
N THR A 119 13.19 7.49 -4.40
CA THR A 119 14.06 8.26 -5.30
C THR A 119 14.12 7.65 -6.69
N ARG A 120 14.48 8.48 -7.68
CA ARG A 120 14.79 7.99 -9.04
C ARG A 120 16.17 7.34 -9.07
N GLU A 121 16.45 6.62 -10.14
CA GLU A 121 17.77 6.00 -10.33
C GLU A 121 18.88 7.06 -10.31
N GLY A 122 19.87 6.87 -9.43
CA GLY A 122 20.98 7.81 -9.23
C GLY A 122 20.74 8.90 -8.18
N GLU A 123 19.52 9.01 -7.64
CA GLU A 123 19.19 9.92 -6.54
C GLU A 123 19.28 9.20 -5.18
N VAL A 124 19.57 9.97 -4.12
CA VAL A 124 19.69 9.47 -2.74
C VAL A 124 18.76 10.28 -1.85
N ALA A 125 17.98 9.59 -1.00
CA ALA A 125 17.17 10.26 0.01
C ALA A 125 18.09 11.00 1.00
N VAL A 126 17.72 12.23 1.36
CA VAL A 126 18.53 13.07 2.26
C VAL A 126 17.90 13.03 3.64
N GLU A 127 18.72 12.90 4.69
CA GLU A 127 18.22 12.97 6.07
C GLU A 127 17.40 14.25 6.30
N PRO A 128 16.23 14.17 6.99
CA PRO A 128 15.73 13.03 7.77
C PRO A 128 14.85 12.03 7.00
N ASP A 129 14.77 12.12 5.68
CA ASP A 129 13.91 11.24 4.87
C ASP A 129 14.40 9.79 4.90
N LEU A 130 13.44 8.86 4.96
CA LEU A 130 13.71 7.43 4.94
C LEU A 130 13.70 6.90 3.50
N ASP A 131 14.79 6.27 3.07
CA ASP A 131 14.85 5.64 1.75
C ASP A 131 13.92 4.41 1.67
N TRP A 132 13.05 4.39 0.66
CA TRP A 132 12.09 3.30 0.39
C TRP A 132 12.74 1.92 0.37
N SER A 133 13.87 1.77 -0.33
CA SER A 133 14.51 0.47 -0.55
C SER A 133 15.22 -0.03 0.71
N VAL A 134 15.76 0.87 1.53
CA VAL A 134 16.33 0.55 2.85
C VAL A 134 15.20 0.16 3.82
N MET A 135 14.11 0.92 3.84
CA MET A 135 13.02 0.67 4.78
C MET A 135 12.19 -0.57 4.46
N LEU A 136 11.98 -0.90 3.18
CA LEU A 136 11.40 -2.20 2.80
C LEU A 136 12.25 -3.37 3.31
N ARG A 137 13.58 -3.25 3.24
CA ARG A 137 14.49 -4.27 3.81
C ARG A 137 14.35 -4.35 5.33
N ALA A 138 14.22 -3.23 6.02
CA ALA A 138 13.97 -3.23 7.46
C ALA A 138 12.65 -3.93 7.81
N GLY A 139 11.57 -3.58 7.09
CA GLY A 139 10.22 -4.13 7.30
C GLY A 139 10.10 -5.64 7.05
N ARG A 140 10.99 -6.25 6.25
CA ARG A 140 11.07 -7.72 6.09
C ARG A 140 11.43 -8.45 7.39
N THR A 141 11.96 -7.76 8.40
CA THR A 141 12.30 -8.37 9.70
C THR A 141 11.06 -8.69 10.54
N ASP A 142 10.00 -7.89 10.40
CA ASP A 142 8.72 -8.07 11.09
C ASP A 142 7.57 -7.67 10.15
N PRO A 143 7.27 -8.48 9.13
CA PRO A 143 6.25 -8.16 8.14
C PRO A 143 4.86 -8.19 8.79
N ALA A 144 4.02 -7.20 8.46
CA ALA A 144 2.70 -7.08 9.09
C ALA A 144 1.79 -8.26 8.74
N ALA A 145 1.03 -8.72 9.73
CA ALA A 145 -0.18 -9.51 9.49
C ALA A 145 -1.25 -8.64 8.80
N CYS A 146 -2.19 -9.27 8.12
CA CYS A 146 -3.33 -8.55 7.54
C CYS A 146 -4.39 -8.28 8.62
N GLN A 147 -4.72 -7.01 8.83
CA GLN A 147 -5.64 -6.58 9.87
C GLN A 147 -7.08 -6.98 9.56
N VAL A 148 -7.74 -7.53 10.58
CA VAL A 148 -9.17 -7.83 10.58
C VAL A 148 -9.93 -6.52 10.77
N LEU A 149 -10.77 -6.13 9.79
CA LEU A 149 -11.55 -4.89 9.82
C LEU A 149 -13.04 -5.17 9.65
N GLU A 150 -13.84 -4.32 10.28
CA GLU A 150 -15.29 -4.29 10.05
C GLU A 150 -15.59 -3.78 8.63
N PRO A 151 -16.66 -4.25 7.96
CA PRO A 151 -16.98 -3.84 6.59
C PRO A 151 -17.08 -2.31 6.39
N GLY A 152 -17.57 -1.60 7.40
CA GLY A 152 -17.72 -0.13 7.40
C GLY A 152 -16.48 0.64 7.85
N ALA A 153 -15.36 -0.02 8.15
CA ALA A 153 -14.10 0.68 8.44
C ALA A 153 -13.67 1.51 7.22
N ALA A 154 -13.01 2.63 7.44
CA ALA A 154 -12.54 3.49 6.37
C ALA A 154 -11.36 2.83 5.63
N TYR A 155 -11.42 2.80 4.30
CA TYR A 155 -10.26 2.54 3.43
C TYR A 155 -9.62 3.88 3.02
N SER A 156 -10.45 4.84 2.63
CA SER A 156 -10.08 6.21 2.27
C SER A 156 -11.10 7.19 2.88
N PRO A 157 -10.90 8.52 2.79
CA PRO A 157 -11.90 9.49 3.24
C PRO A 157 -13.28 9.35 2.57
N THR A 158 -13.35 8.65 1.44
CA THR A 158 -14.57 8.57 0.61
C THR A 158 -15.10 7.15 0.43
N ARG A 159 -14.38 6.12 0.90
CA ARG A 159 -14.78 4.72 0.75
C ARG A 159 -14.49 3.92 2.02
N SER A 160 -15.47 3.09 2.37
CA SER A 160 -15.28 2.00 3.32
C SER A 160 -14.50 0.84 2.68
N VAL A 161 -14.01 -0.07 3.53
CA VAL A 161 -13.30 -1.28 3.10
C VAL A 161 -14.18 -2.17 2.22
N VAL A 162 -15.48 -2.30 2.52
CA VAL A 162 -16.40 -3.11 1.69
C VAL A 162 -16.64 -2.48 0.32
N GLU A 163 -16.87 -1.16 0.26
CA GLU A 163 -17.05 -0.45 -1.02
C GLU A 163 -15.78 -0.53 -1.88
N GLN A 164 -14.61 -0.42 -1.26
CA GLN A 164 -13.34 -0.57 -1.96
C GLN A 164 -13.13 -2.02 -2.46
N ALA A 165 -13.46 -3.02 -1.65
CA ALA A 165 -13.37 -4.43 -2.05
C ALA A 165 -14.31 -4.75 -3.23
N GLU A 166 -15.53 -4.20 -3.23
CA GLU A 166 -16.47 -4.33 -4.34
C GLU A 166 -15.97 -3.67 -5.62
N ALA A 167 -15.38 -2.47 -5.51
CA ALA A 167 -14.77 -1.78 -6.65
C ALA A 167 -13.62 -2.59 -7.26
N LEU A 168 -12.76 -3.18 -6.43
CA LEU A 168 -11.66 -4.03 -6.87
C LEU A 168 -12.13 -5.36 -7.47
N ALA A 169 -13.22 -5.94 -6.97
CA ALA A 169 -13.75 -7.21 -7.48
C ALA A 169 -14.35 -7.08 -8.89
N ALA A 170 -14.66 -5.86 -9.36
CA ALA A 170 -15.22 -5.60 -10.68
C ALA A 170 -14.19 -5.78 -11.82
N GLU A 171 -12.89 -5.70 -11.52
CA GLU A 171 -11.81 -5.82 -12.49
C GLU A 171 -10.81 -6.89 -12.03
N PRO A 172 -10.73 -8.06 -12.68
CA PRO A 172 -9.81 -9.11 -12.25
C PRO A 172 -8.38 -8.86 -12.72
N ALA A 173 -7.40 -9.35 -11.94
CA ALA A 173 -5.98 -9.41 -12.31
C ALA A 173 -5.74 -10.24 -13.61
N PRO A 174 -4.65 -9.99 -14.36
CA PRO A 174 -3.56 -9.06 -14.04
C PRO A 174 -3.90 -7.59 -14.32
N TYR A 175 -3.37 -6.70 -13.49
CA TYR A 175 -3.57 -5.25 -13.62
C TYR A 175 -2.36 -4.56 -14.26
N ALA A 176 -2.63 -3.54 -15.07
CA ALA A 176 -1.64 -2.49 -15.33
C ALA A 176 -1.46 -1.63 -14.05
N PRO A 177 -0.24 -1.19 -13.70
CA PRO A 177 0.01 -0.40 -12.48
C PRO A 177 -0.86 0.85 -12.38
N GLU A 178 -1.03 1.58 -13.47
CA GLU A 178 -1.81 2.81 -13.52
C GLU A 178 -3.31 2.53 -13.34
N ALA A 179 -3.79 1.38 -13.83
CA ALA A 179 -5.18 0.97 -13.65
C ALA A 179 -5.47 0.63 -12.18
N LEU A 180 -4.61 -0.17 -11.55
CA LEU A 180 -4.77 -0.53 -10.14
C LEU A 180 -4.58 0.68 -9.22
N ARG A 181 -3.64 1.56 -9.53
CA ARG A 181 -3.43 2.85 -8.85
C ARG A 181 -4.73 3.66 -8.80
N ARG A 182 -5.40 3.84 -9.95
CA ARG A 182 -6.71 4.52 -10.00
C ARG A 182 -7.78 3.82 -9.18
N LEU A 183 -7.86 2.49 -9.22
CA LEU A 183 -8.82 1.72 -8.42
C LEU A 183 -8.59 1.93 -6.92
N LEU A 184 -7.32 1.98 -6.49
CA LEU A 184 -6.89 2.20 -5.11
C LEU A 184 -6.97 3.67 -4.66
N GLN A 185 -7.38 4.60 -5.53
CA GLN A 185 -7.50 6.04 -5.25
C GLN A 185 -6.18 6.70 -4.82
N VAL A 186 -5.04 6.20 -5.34
CA VAL A 186 -3.71 6.82 -5.15
C VAL A 186 -3.12 7.31 -6.45
#